data_AF-A0A1H1NHU6-F1
#
_entry.id   AF-A0A1H1NHU6-F1
#
_cell.length_a   1.000
_cell.length_b   1.000
_cell.length_c   1.000
_cell.angle_alpha   90.00
_cell.angle_beta   90.00
_cell.angle_gamma   90.00
#
_symmetry.space_group_name_H-M   'P 1'
#
loop_
_entity.id
_entity.type
_entity.pdbx_description
1 polymer ?
#
loop_
_entity_poly.entity_id
_entity_poly.type
_entity_poly.pdbx_seq_one_letter_code
_entity_poly.pdbx_strand_id
1 'polypeptide(L)'
;MSVSFIMVLAMGVLFAAGIYLMLERSLTRVLLGFILLGNGVNLLIILTAGRGSPPLTDGENLSTEGMSDPLPQALILTAIVITFAVTAFLLAMIYRSWRLMRADSLQDDDTDLQVAITKLIDSEAEASTDYDDTEFGDEAESPITGAIDLDDDGTPAEREDVVDDIEEASSSAEADAIAEAAVDSQTEAHSAEEAEVAEEARDAKQQGDDS
;
A
#
# COMPACT_ATOMS: atom_id res chain seq x y z
N MET A 1 20.24 -25.01 -35.89
CA MET A 1 21.00 -24.09 -35.01
C MET A 1 20.94 -24.61 -33.59
N SER A 2 22.07 -24.96 -32.97
CA SER A 2 22.10 -25.36 -31.56
C SER A 2 22.40 -24.12 -30.70
N VAL A 3 21.37 -23.59 -30.03
CA VAL A 3 21.54 -22.52 -29.05
C VAL A 3 22.16 -23.13 -27.80
N SER A 4 23.26 -22.55 -27.31
CA SER A 4 23.94 -23.06 -26.12
C SER A 4 23.08 -22.76 -24.89
N PHE A 5 22.56 -23.80 -24.23
CA PHE A 5 21.71 -23.67 -23.03
C PHE A 5 22.34 -22.78 -21.95
N ILE A 6 23.66 -22.90 -21.76
CA ILE A 6 24.43 -22.06 -20.82
C ILE A 6 24.28 -20.56 -21.11
N MET A 7 24.23 -20.14 -22.38
CA MET A 7 24.08 -18.72 -22.73
C MET A 7 22.67 -18.22 -22.49
N VAL A 8 21.66 -19.05 -22.78
CA VAL A 8 20.26 -18.72 -22.48
C VAL A 8 20.08 -18.55 -20.98
N LEU A 9 20.65 -19.47 -20.18
CA LEU A 9 20.60 -19.40 -18.73
C LEU A 9 21.33 -18.17 -18.20
N ALA A 10 22.53 -17.88 -18.69
CA ALA A 10 23.29 -16.69 -18.30
C ALA A 10 22.51 -15.41 -18.62
N MET A 11 21.95 -15.29 -19.82
CA MET A 11 21.09 -14.17 -20.23
C MET A 11 19.88 -14.03 -19.30
N GLY A 12 19.18 -15.13 -18.99
CA GLY A 12 18.03 -15.12 -18.08
C GLY A 12 18.41 -14.64 -16.67
N VAL A 13 19.53 -15.10 -16.13
CA VAL A 13 20.03 -14.67 -14.80
C VAL A 13 20.43 -13.20 -14.81
N LEU A 14 21.10 -12.72 -15.88
CA LEU A 14 21.45 -11.31 -16.05
C LEU A 14 20.22 -10.40 -16.07
N PHE A 15 19.17 -10.79 -16.80
CA PHE A 15 17.90 -10.06 -16.83
C PHE A 15 17.18 -10.10 -15.48
N ALA A 16 17.08 -11.28 -14.86
CA ALA A 16 16.43 -11.42 -13.55
C ALA A 16 17.13 -10.57 -12.48
N ALA A 17 18.46 -10.69 -12.37
CA ALA A 17 19.26 -9.91 -11.43
C ALA A 17 19.23 -8.40 -11.77
N GLY A 18 19.29 -8.04 -13.04
CA GLY A 18 19.23 -6.65 -13.49
C GLY A 18 17.91 -5.97 -13.14
N ILE A 19 16.79 -6.63 -13.46
CA ILE A 19 15.45 -6.13 -13.13
C ILE A 19 15.24 -6.08 -11.61
N TYR A 20 15.67 -7.11 -10.89
CA TYR A 20 15.60 -7.14 -9.43
C TYR A 20 16.31 -5.94 -8.80
N LEU A 21 17.53 -5.63 -9.23
CA LEU A 21 18.29 -4.49 -8.73
C LEU A 21 17.71 -3.13 -9.17
N MET A 22 17.03 -3.05 -10.32
CA MET A 22 16.32 -1.83 -10.75
C MET A 22 15.10 -1.50 -9.88
N LEU A 23 14.48 -2.51 -9.26
CA LEU A 23 13.34 -2.33 -8.36
C LEU A 23 13.76 -1.92 -6.95
N GLU A 24 15.06 -1.83 -6.68
CA GLU A 24 15.58 -1.54 -5.36
C GLU A 24 15.63 -0.02 -5.11
N ARG A 25 15.44 0.40 -3.85
CA ARG A 25 15.39 1.83 -3.50
C ARG A 25 16.75 2.55 -3.60
N SER A 26 17.87 1.85 -3.75
CA SER A 26 19.20 2.49 -3.79
C SER A 26 19.63 2.82 -5.21
N LEU A 27 20.03 4.06 -5.44
CA LEU A 27 20.47 4.52 -6.77
C LEU A 27 21.69 3.75 -7.28
N THR A 28 22.62 3.39 -6.37
CA THR A 28 23.78 2.56 -6.72
C THR A 28 23.36 1.16 -7.18
N ARG A 29 22.35 0.56 -6.53
CA ARG A 29 21.78 -0.73 -6.94
C ARG A 29 21.07 -0.64 -8.28
N VAL A 30 20.30 0.43 -8.53
CA VAL A 30 19.70 0.71 -9.84
C VAL A 30 20.76 0.84 -10.93
N LEU A 31 21.88 1.51 -10.67
CA LEU A 31 23.01 1.62 -11.61
C LEU A 31 23.62 0.25 -11.94
N LEU A 32 23.84 -0.59 -10.92
CA LEU A 32 24.30 -1.98 -11.15
C LEU A 32 23.28 -2.78 -11.97
N GLY A 33 21.98 -2.57 -11.71
CA GLY A 33 20.89 -3.15 -12.49
C GLY A 33 20.98 -2.81 -13.98
N PHE A 34 21.18 -1.53 -14.32
CA PHE A 34 21.38 -1.09 -15.71
C PHE A 34 22.61 -1.73 -16.36
N ILE A 35 23.72 -1.87 -15.64
CA ILE A 35 24.93 -2.51 -16.16
C ILE A 35 24.65 -3.99 -16.47
N LEU A 36 24.02 -4.71 -15.55
CA LEU A 36 23.66 -6.13 -15.73
C LEU A 36 22.67 -6.32 -16.89
N LEU A 37 21.65 -5.47 -16.97
CA LEU A 37 20.63 -5.52 -18.03
C LEU A 37 21.24 -5.20 -19.40
N GLY A 38 22.12 -4.20 -19.49
CA GLY A 38 22.87 -3.89 -20.72
C GLY A 38 23.73 -5.07 -21.20
N ASN A 39 24.40 -5.78 -20.29
CA ASN A 39 25.11 -7.01 -20.63
C ASN A 39 24.16 -8.14 -21.07
N GLY A 40 23.00 -8.28 -20.43
CA GLY A 40 21.96 -9.23 -20.83
C GLY A 40 21.43 -8.96 -22.25
N VAL A 41 21.17 -7.71 -22.60
CA VAL A 41 20.75 -7.29 -23.95
C VAL A 41 21.82 -7.60 -24.98
N ASN A 42 23.09 -7.34 -24.67
CA ASN A 42 24.20 -7.69 -25.57
C ASN A 42 24.25 -9.20 -25.82
N LEU A 43 24.06 -10.03 -24.80
CA LEU A 43 23.96 -11.49 -24.98
C LEU A 43 22.75 -11.90 -25.82
N LEU A 44 21.61 -11.25 -25.65
CA LEU A 44 20.41 -11.50 -26.45
C LEU A 44 20.68 -11.25 -27.94
N ILE A 45 21.37 -10.15 -28.29
CA ILE A 45 21.72 -9.83 -29.68
C ILE A 45 22.71 -10.87 -30.26
N ILE A 46 23.70 -11.33 -29.48
CA ILE A 46 24.62 -12.38 -29.92
C ILE A 46 23.87 -13.69 -30.18
N LEU A 47 22.86 -14.00 -29.36
CA LEU A 47 22.08 -15.22 -29.50
C LEU A 47 21.28 -15.26 -30.81
N THR A 48 20.81 -14.10 -31.29
CA THR A 48 20.07 -13.99 -32.56
C THR A 48 20.99 -13.95 -33.78
N ALA A 49 22.24 -13.49 -33.64
CA ALA A 49 23.22 -13.34 -34.72
C ALA A 49 23.73 -14.65 -35.34
N GLY A 50 23.62 -15.77 -34.62
CA GLY A 50 24.15 -17.07 -35.06
C GLY A 50 25.69 -17.18 -34.96
N ARG A 51 26.22 -18.34 -35.34
CA ARG A 51 27.66 -18.63 -35.29
C ARG A 51 28.28 -18.47 -36.67
N GLY A 52 29.47 -17.89 -36.75
CA GLY A 52 30.27 -17.79 -37.97
C GLY A 52 31.67 -17.25 -37.69
N SER A 53 32.50 -17.21 -38.73
CA SER A 53 33.83 -16.59 -38.70
C SER A 53 33.71 -15.06 -38.60
N PRO A 54 34.71 -14.37 -38.01
CA PRO A 54 34.70 -12.90 -37.93
C PRO A 54 34.46 -12.26 -39.31
N PRO A 55 33.60 -11.23 -39.42
CA PRO A 55 33.28 -10.58 -40.68
C PRO A 55 34.38 -9.57 -41.05
N LEU A 56 35.60 -10.08 -41.22
CA LEU A 56 36.79 -9.34 -41.58
C LEU A 56 37.35 -9.95 -42.85
N THR A 57 37.44 -9.14 -43.91
CA THR A 57 38.05 -9.52 -45.19
C THR A 57 39.34 -8.73 -45.38
N ASP A 58 40.35 -9.39 -45.93
CA ASP A 58 41.62 -8.84 -46.41
C ASP A 58 41.48 -8.11 -47.76
N GLY A 59 40.30 -8.15 -48.37
CA GLY A 59 39.99 -7.48 -49.63
C GLY A 59 40.39 -8.27 -50.89
N GLU A 60 41.13 -9.37 -50.75
CA GLU A 60 41.48 -10.28 -51.85
C GLU A 60 40.42 -11.38 -52.04
N ASN A 61 39.82 -11.86 -50.94
CA ASN A 61 38.75 -12.85 -50.97
C ASN A 61 37.45 -12.24 -50.42
N LEU A 62 36.53 -11.92 -51.32
CA LEU A 62 35.19 -11.38 -51.01
C LEU A 62 34.16 -12.48 -50.68
N SER A 63 34.60 -13.72 -50.43
CA SER A 63 33.68 -14.79 -50.04
C SER A 63 33.13 -14.53 -48.64
N THR A 64 31.81 -14.44 -48.55
CA THR A 64 31.06 -14.27 -47.29
C THR A 64 30.57 -15.60 -46.73
N GLU A 65 30.89 -16.73 -47.38
CA GLU A 65 30.46 -18.04 -46.93
C GLU A 65 31.08 -18.39 -45.57
N GLY A 66 30.21 -18.63 -44.59
CA GLY A 66 30.61 -19.00 -43.23
C GLY A 66 30.98 -17.83 -42.31
N MET A 67 30.93 -16.58 -42.77
CA MET A 67 31.06 -15.41 -41.88
C MET A 67 29.80 -15.20 -41.04
N SER A 68 29.99 -14.69 -39.82
CA SER A 68 28.90 -14.23 -38.97
C SER A 68 28.31 -12.92 -39.51
N ASP A 69 27.01 -12.70 -39.29
CA ASP A 69 26.35 -11.46 -39.69
C ASP A 69 27.01 -10.23 -39.02
N PRO A 70 27.49 -9.22 -39.79
CA PRO A 70 28.07 -8.01 -39.24
C PRO A 70 27.04 -7.06 -38.61
N LEU A 71 25.75 -7.16 -38.95
CA LEU A 71 24.72 -6.24 -38.47
C LEU A 71 24.53 -6.33 -36.94
N PRO A 72 24.33 -7.52 -36.34
CA PRO A 72 24.25 -7.66 -34.89
C PRO A 72 25.50 -7.16 -34.16
N GLN A 73 26.69 -7.31 -34.76
CA GLN A 73 27.95 -6.84 -34.15
C GLN A 73 28.00 -5.31 -34.06
N ALA A 74 27.60 -4.61 -35.13
CA ALA A 74 27.50 -3.16 -35.13
C ALA A 74 26.46 -2.64 -34.13
N LEU A 75 25.33 -3.34 -33.98
CA LEU A 75 24.31 -3.02 -32.97
C LEU A 75 24.86 -3.16 -31.55
N ILE A 76 25.62 -4.22 -31.25
CA ILE A 76 26.24 -4.41 -29.93
C ILE A 76 27.22 -3.29 -29.61
N LEU A 77 28.07 -2.89 -30.56
CA LEU A 77 29.02 -1.78 -30.34
C LEU A 77 28.28 -0.49 -29.96
N THR A 78 27.16 -0.21 -30.65
CA THR A 78 26.33 0.96 -30.37
C THR A 78 25.65 0.85 -29.01
N ALA A 79 25.11 -0.32 -28.68
CA ALA A 79 24.47 -0.60 -27.40
C ALA A 79 25.45 -0.43 -26.22
N ILE A 80 26.72 -0.86 -26.37
CA ILE A 80 27.76 -0.68 -25.36
C ILE A 80 28.03 0.82 -25.12
N VAL A 81 28.13 1.62 -26.18
CA VAL A 81 28.39 3.07 -26.03
C VAL A 81 27.22 3.78 -25.38
N ILE A 82 25.98 3.44 -25.75
CA ILE A 82 24.77 3.99 -25.11
C ILE A 82 24.74 3.61 -23.61
N THR A 83 24.99 2.34 -23.30
CA THR A 83 25.01 1.85 -21.91
C THR A 83 26.09 2.57 -21.10
N PHE A 84 27.28 2.78 -21.69
CA PHE A 84 28.35 3.55 -21.06
C PHE A 84 27.95 5.00 -20.80
N ALA A 85 27.33 5.67 -21.77
CA ALA A 85 26.86 7.04 -21.61
C ALA A 85 25.80 7.17 -20.51
N VAL A 86 24.80 6.27 -20.49
CA VAL A 86 23.77 6.22 -19.44
C VAL A 86 24.39 5.91 -18.08
N THR A 87 25.33 4.98 -18.01
CA THR A 87 26.03 4.63 -16.75
C THR A 87 26.83 5.82 -16.23
N ALA A 88 27.58 6.52 -17.09
CA ALA A 88 28.33 7.72 -16.71
C ALA A 88 27.40 8.85 -16.23
N PHE A 89 26.26 9.03 -16.90
CA PHE A 89 25.24 10.00 -16.51
C PHE A 89 24.62 9.66 -15.15
N LEU A 90 24.19 8.42 -14.94
CA LEU A 90 23.64 7.96 -13.67
C LEU A 90 24.68 8.04 -12.55
N LEU A 91 25.94 7.71 -12.83
CA LEU A 91 27.04 7.84 -11.86
C LEU A 91 27.27 9.31 -11.46
N ALA A 92 27.20 10.24 -12.42
CA ALA A 92 27.28 11.67 -12.14
C ALA A 92 26.08 12.16 -11.31
N MET A 93 24.88 11.65 -11.57
CA MET A 93 23.68 11.93 -10.76
C MET A 93 23.81 11.38 -9.34
N ILE A 94 24.26 10.14 -9.18
CA ILE A 94 24.53 9.51 -7.87
C ILE A 94 25.54 10.35 -7.11
N TYR A 95 26.66 10.72 -7.74
CA TYR A 95 27.67 11.57 -7.11
C TYR A 95 27.09 12.92 -6.68
N ARG A 96 26.27 13.56 -7.53
CA ARG A 96 25.62 14.83 -7.20
C ARG A 96 24.60 14.69 -6.07
N SER A 97 23.79 13.63 -6.09
CA SER A 97 22.82 13.32 -5.04
C SER A 97 23.51 13.08 -3.70
N TRP A 98 24.57 12.26 -3.69
CA TRP A 98 25.36 11.99 -2.50
C TRP A 98 25.99 13.26 -1.91
N ARG A 99 26.46 14.18 -2.77
CA ARG A 99 27.01 15.47 -2.32
C ARG A 99 25.96 16.37 -1.66
N LEU A 100 24.69 16.31 -2.11
CA LEU A 100 23.60 17.17 -1.62
C LEU A 100 22.89 16.58 -0.41
N MET A 101 22.49 15.31 -0.49
CA MET A 101 21.62 14.65 0.48
C MET A 101 22.37 13.75 1.46
N ARG A 102 23.60 13.32 1.10
CA ARG A 102 24.38 12.30 1.83
C ARG A 102 23.61 10.98 2.05
N ALA A 103 22.62 10.71 1.19
CA ALA A 103 21.83 9.50 1.17
C ALA A 103 21.82 8.91 -0.25
N ASP A 104 21.77 7.58 -0.35
CA ASP A 104 21.72 6.83 -1.62
C ASP A 104 20.34 6.21 -1.89
N SER A 105 19.35 6.51 -1.05
CA SER A 105 17.97 5.99 -1.16
C SER A 105 17.07 6.95 -1.94
N LEU A 106 16.24 6.39 -2.82
CA LEU A 106 15.09 7.06 -3.42
C LEU A 106 14.04 7.32 -2.35
N GLN A 107 13.72 8.60 -2.16
CA GLN A 107 12.70 9.05 -1.20
C GLN A 107 11.31 8.94 -1.82
N ASP A 108 10.33 8.70 -0.97
CA ASP A 108 8.92 8.75 -1.35
C ASP A 108 8.47 10.22 -1.36
N ASP A 109 7.59 10.58 -2.28
CA ASP A 109 7.05 11.93 -2.33
C ASP A 109 6.06 12.17 -1.17
N ASP A 110 6.10 13.35 -0.56
CA ASP A 110 5.22 13.71 0.56
C ASP A 110 3.73 13.68 0.14
N THR A 111 3.48 14.01 -1.12
CA THR A 111 2.14 13.93 -1.74
C THR A 111 1.66 12.49 -1.83
N ASP A 112 2.55 11.56 -2.23
CA ASP A 112 2.23 10.14 -2.34
C ASP A 112 1.91 9.54 -0.96
N LEU A 113 2.65 9.97 0.08
CA LEU A 113 2.40 9.56 1.46
C LEU A 113 1.01 10.02 1.95
N GLN A 114 0.63 11.26 1.66
CA GLN A 114 -0.69 11.80 2.02
C GLN A 114 -1.81 11.03 1.34
N VAL A 115 -1.70 10.78 0.03
CA VAL A 115 -2.70 9.99 -0.72
C VAL A 115 -2.80 8.57 -0.17
N ALA A 116 -1.66 7.95 0.20
CA ALA A 116 -1.66 6.62 0.82
C ALA A 116 -2.38 6.60 2.17
N ILE A 117 -2.16 7.61 3.02
CA ILE A 117 -2.83 7.74 4.32
C ILE A 117 -4.34 7.97 4.14
N THR A 118 -4.74 8.88 3.25
CA THR A 118 -6.17 9.11 2.96
C THR A 118 -6.86 7.84 2.47
N LYS A 119 -6.23 7.06 1.57
CA LYS A 119 -6.78 5.77 1.11
C LYS A 119 -6.92 4.75 2.23
N LEU A 120 -6.00 4.74 3.20
CA LEU A 120 -6.11 3.86 4.37
C LEU A 120 -7.31 4.25 5.22
N ILE A 121 -7.48 5.55 5.51
CA ILE A 121 -8.63 6.06 6.29
C ILE A 121 -9.95 5.76 5.57
N ASP A 122 -10.04 6.00 4.26
CA ASP A 122 -11.24 5.72 3.45
C ASP A 122 -11.57 4.21 3.45
N SER A 123 -10.54 3.36 3.38
CA SER A 123 -10.73 1.90 3.46
C SER A 123 -11.12 1.40 4.85
N GLU A 124 -10.70 2.09 5.93
CA GLU A 124 -11.14 1.79 7.29
C GLU A 124 -12.57 2.28 7.53
N ALA A 125 -12.93 3.45 6.99
CA ALA A 125 -14.28 3.99 7.05
C ALA A 125 -15.28 3.03 6.37
N GLU A 126 -14.99 2.55 5.15
CA GLU A 126 -15.83 1.56 4.44
C GLU A 126 -15.88 0.18 5.14
N ALA A 127 -14.87 -0.19 5.94
CA ALA A 127 -14.90 -1.40 6.75
C ALA A 127 -15.69 -1.23 8.05
N SER A 128 -15.83 0.00 8.56
CA SER A 128 -16.61 0.32 9.75
C SER A 128 -18.09 0.62 9.47
N THR A 129 -18.46 0.99 8.25
CA THR A 129 -19.84 1.33 7.88
C THR A 129 -20.67 0.18 7.30
N ASP A 130 -20.16 -1.06 7.31
CA ASP A 130 -20.95 -2.25 6.91
C ASP A 130 -22.09 -2.59 7.90
N TYR A 131 -22.30 -1.76 8.94
CA TYR A 131 -23.37 -1.90 9.93
C TYR A 131 -24.38 -0.75 9.97
N ASP A 132 -24.28 0.29 9.12
CA ASP A 132 -25.10 1.51 9.24
C ASP A 132 -25.92 1.83 7.96
N ASP A 133 -26.50 0.81 7.33
CA ASP A 133 -27.41 0.94 6.17
C ASP A 133 -28.85 0.52 6.51
N THR A 134 -29.25 0.58 7.78
CA THR A 134 -30.67 0.44 8.14
C THR A 134 -31.36 1.80 8.14
N GLU A 135 -32.42 1.92 7.34
CA GLU A 135 -33.29 3.11 7.23
C GLU A 135 -33.90 3.58 8.57
N PHE A 136 -33.81 2.75 9.61
CA PHE A 136 -34.17 3.07 10.98
C PHE A 136 -32.87 3.12 11.77
N GLY A 137 -32.48 4.31 12.23
CA GLY A 137 -31.32 4.48 13.11
C GLY A 137 -31.54 3.86 14.49
N ASP A 138 -30.77 4.30 15.48
CA ASP A 138 -30.82 3.83 16.88
C ASP A 138 -32.20 3.97 17.56
N GLU A 139 -33.19 4.61 16.93
CA GLU A 139 -34.57 4.74 17.42
C GLU A 139 -35.43 3.48 17.21
N ALA A 140 -34.86 2.35 16.78
CA ALA A 140 -35.61 1.12 16.55
C ALA A 140 -36.04 0.46 17.88
N GLU A 141 -37.17 0.90 18.43
CA GLU A 141 -37.78 0.31 19.62
C GLU A 141 -37.91 -1.22 19.45
N SER A 142 -37.24 -1.96 20.34
CA SER A 142 -37.17 -3.41 20.18
C SER A 142 -38.59 -4.01 20.21
N PRO A 143 -38.96 -4.91 19.29
CA PRO A 143 -40.32 -5.45 19.21
C PRO A 143 -40.67 -6.38 20.39
N ILE A 144 -39.75 -6.58 21.33
CA ILE A 144 -39.92 -7.40 22.52
C ILE A 144 -39.87 -6.49 23.73
N THR A 145 -41.03 -6.24 24.34
CA THR A 145 -41.14 -5.44 25.56
C THR A 145 -40.27 -6.04 26.68
N GLY A 146 -39.26 -5.31 27.12
CA GLY A 146 -38.31 -5.72 28.16
C GLY A 146 -37.03 -6.41 27.67
N ALA A 147 -36.73 -6.38 26.36
CA ALA A 147 -35.38 -6.71 25.90
C ALA A 147 -34.42 -5.57 26.27
N ILE A 148 -33.28 -5.93 26.85
CA ILE A 148 -32.18 -5.00 27.13
C ILE A 148 -31.59 -4.60 25.78
N ASP A 149 -31.69 -3.31 25.46
CA ASP A 149 -30.92 -2.74 24.36
C ASP A 149 -29.48 -2.59 24.83
N LEU A 150 -28.56 -3.29 24.16
CA LEU A 150 -27.16 -3.33 24.55
C LEU A 150 -26.37 -2.18 23.93
N ASP A 151 -27.01 -1.43 23.03
CA ASP A 151 -26.41 -0.36 22.24
C ASP A 151 -27.02 1.02 22.59
N ASP A 152 -27.85 1.13 23.64
CA ASP A 152 -28.48 2.38 24.09
C ASP A 152 -27.44 3.33 24.74
N ASP A 153 -26.83 4.17 23.92
CA ASP A 153 -25.92 5.25 24.29
C ASP A 153 -26.64 6.60 24.54
N GLY A 154 -27.95 6.56 24.87
CA GLY A 154 -28.78 7.73 25.20
C GLY A 154 -29.38 8.40 23.98
N THR A 155 -30.28 9.39 24.13
CA THR A 155 -30.90 10.03 22.96
C THR A 155 -29.95 10.99 22.24
N PRO A 156 -30.14 11.29 20.94
CA PRO A 156 -29.28 12.21 20.21
C PRO A 156 -29.12 13.59 20.85
N ALA A 157 -30.17 14.10 21.52
CA ALA A 157 -30.12 15.38 22.24
C ALA A 157 -29.24 15.31 23.49
N GLU A 158 -29.29 14.20 24.23
CA GLU A 158 -28.43 13.98 25.41
C GLU A 158 -26.97 13.79 25.01
N ARG A 159 -26.71 13.18 23.84
CA ARG A 159 -25.35 13.08 23.29
C ARG A 159 -24.83 14.45 22.85
N GLU A 160 -25.66 15.27 22.24
CA GLU A 160 -25.29 16.63 21.81
C GLU A 160 -24.94 17.52 23.01
N ASP A 161 -25.71 17.45 24.10
CA ASP A 161 -25.43 18.17 25.35
C ASP A 161 -24.10 17.71 26.00
N VAL A 162 -23.80 16.41 26.00
CA VAL A 162 -22.53 15.86 26.54
C VAL A 162 -21.34 16.26 25.67
N VAL A 163 -21.52 16.31 24.35
CA VAL A 163 -20.47 16.76 23.43
C VAL A 163 -20.18 18.26 23.63
N ASP A 164 -21.21 19.10 23.79
CA ASP A 164 -21.05 20.53 24.08
C ASP A 164 -20.30 20.76 25.42
N ASP A 165 -20.62 20.00 26.46
CA ASP A 165 -19.93 20.07 27.76
C ASP A 165 -18.46 19.62 27.65
N ILE A 166 -18.16 18.63 26.82
CA ILE A 166 -16.79 18.16 26.54
C ILE A 166 -16.01 19.20 25.73
N GLU A 167 -16.65 19.88 24.78
CA GLU A 167 -16.02 20.96 23.99
C GLU A 167 -15.74 22.22 24.82
N GLU A 168 -16.56 22.52 25.84
CA GLU A 168 -16.31 23.62 26.78
C GLU A 168 -15.25 23.29 27.85
N ALA A 169 -14.80 22.04 27.96
CA ALA A 169 -13.85 21.60 28.98
C ALA A 169 -12.47 22.26 28.81
N SER A 170 -11.90 22.74 29.93
CA SER A 170 -10.64 23.51 29.90
C SER A 170 -9.38 22.64 29.78
N SER A 171 -9.52 21.31 29.95
CA SER A 171 -8.43 20.34 29.86
C SER A 171 -8.92 18.94 29.47
N SER A 172 -8.02 18.13 28.87
CA SER A 172 -8.36 16.77 28.45
C SER A 172 -8.76 15.85 29.61
N ALA A 173 -8.24 16.10 30.82
CA ALA A 173 -8.61 15.34 32.01
C ALA A 173 -10.02 15.69 32.53
N GLU A 174 -10.51 16.89 32.20
CA GLU A 174 -11.86 17.34 32.54
C GLU A 174 -12.87 16.77 31.53
N ALA A 175 -12.52 16.77 30.24
CA ALA A 175 -13.27 16.09 29.19
C ALA A 175 -13.46 14.59 29.46
N ASP A 176 -12.37 13.87 29.80
CA ASP A 176 -12.44 12.44 30.12
C ASP A 176 -13.34 12.17 31.34
N ALA A 177 -13.32 13.03 32.35
CA ALA A 177 -14.15 12.89 33.55
C ALA A 177 -15.63 13.13 33.27
N ILE A 178 -15.97 14.05 32.34
CA ILE A 178 -17.35 14.31 31.90
C ILE A 178 -17.89 13.10 31.13
N ALA A 179 -17.09 12.56 30.21
CA ALA A 179 -17.46 11.36 29.45
C ALA A 179 -17.69 10.15 30.37
N GLU A 180 -16.82 9.93 31.35
CA GLU A 180 -16.95 8.80 32.28
C GLU A 180 -18.17 8.94 33.21
N ALA A 181 -18.49 10.18 33.64
CA ALA A 181 -19.68 10.45 34.45
C ALA A 181 -21.00 10.30 33.67
N ALA A 182 -21.02 10.67 32.38
CA ALA A 182 -22.18 10.47 31.52
C ALA A 182 -22.55 8.98 31.40
N VAL A 183 -21.55 8.12 31.17
CA VAL A 183 -21.73 6.66 31.08
C VAL A 183 -22.24 6.05 32.40
N ASP A 184 -21.71 6.48 33.55
CA ASP A 184 -22.09 5.93 34.85
C ASP A 184 -23.54 6.33 35.24
N SER A 185 -23.93 7.58 34.93
CA SER A 185 -25.29 8.07 35.20
C SER A 185 -26.37 7.38 34.36
N GLN A 186 -26.08 7.05 33.10
CA GLN A 186 -26.97 6.25 32.24
C GLN A 186 -27.17 4.83 32.81
N THR A 187 -26.10 4.25 33.38
CA THR A 187 -26.16 2.92 34.01
C THR A 187 -27.03 2.91 35.28
N GLU A 188 -26.99 3.98 36.09
CA GLU A 188 -27.79 4.10 37.32
C GLU A 188 -29.28 4.41 37.05
N ALA A 189 -29.59 5.26 36.07
CA ALA A 189 -30.96 5.62 35.71
C ALA A 189 -31.74 4.39 35.20
N HIS A 190 -31.09 3.55 34.38
CA HIS A 190 -31.71 2.38 33.79
C HIS A 190 -32.03 1.28 34.83
N SER A 191 -31.24 1.15 35.91
CA SER A 191 -31.53 0.25 37.04
C SER A 191 -32.73 0.72 37.89
N ALA A 192 -32.98 2.03 37.96
CA ALA A 192 -34.12 2.58 38.70
C ALA A 192 -35.43 2.37 37.94
N GLU A 193 -35.41 2.56 36.62
CA GLU A 193 -36.57 2.38 35.75
C GLU A 193 -36.98 0.90 35.63
N GLU A 194 -36.00 -0.01 35.57
CA GLU A 194 -36.25 -1.46 35.60
C GLU A 194 -36.91 -1.92 36.92
N ALA A 195 -36.58 -1.27 38.03
CA ALA A 195 -37.20 -1.55 39.33
C ALA A 195 -38.65 -1.05 39.41
N GLU A 196 -38.94 0.12 38.83
CA GLU A 196 -40.28 0.71 38.80
C GLU A 196 -41.22 -0.09 37.87
N VAL A 197 -40.76 -0.47 36.68
CA VAL A 197 -41.52 -1.30 35.73
C VAL A 197 -41.77 -2.71 36.30
N ALA A 198 -40.81 -3.28 37.03
CA ALA A 198 -40.98 -4.56 37.71
C ALA A 198 -41.97 -4.49 38.89
N GLU A 199 -42.08 -3.34 39.56
CA GLU A 199 -43.04 -3.11 40.64
C GLU A 199 -44.47 -2.89 40.07
N GLU A 200 -44.62 -2.11 39.01
CA GLU A 200 -45.89 -1.89 38.33
C GLU A 200 -46.45 -3.18 37.69
N ALA A 201 -45.58 -4.01 37.10
CA ALA A 201 -45.96 -5.32 36.58
C ALA A 201 -46.40 -6.31 37.68
N ARG A 202 -45.93 -6.15 38.92
CA ARG A 202 -46.37 -6.95 40.08
C ARG A 202 -47.72 -6.48 40.59
N ASP A 203 -47.95 -5.18 40.69
CA ASP A 203 -49.23 -4.60 41.13
C ASP A 203 -50.37 -4.87 40.14
N ALA A 204 -50.11 -4.79 38.84
CA ALA A 204 -51.08 -5.13 37.79
C ALA A 204 -51.52 -6.61 37.84
N LYS A 205 -50.61 -7.49 38.28
CA LYS A 205 -50.89 -8.94 38.40
C LYS A 205 -51.71 -9.27 39.65
N GLN A 206 -51.70 -8.41 40.66
CA GLN A 206 -52.43 -8.61 41.92
C GLN A 206 -53.86 -8.05 41.89
N GLN A 207 -54.15 -7.06 41.04
CA GLN A 207 -55.53 -6.58 40.81
C GLN A 207 -56.35 -7.47 39.86
N GLY A 208 -55.72 -8.34 39.07
CA GLY A 208 -56.41 -9.25 38.14
C GLY A 208 -56.95 -10.55 38.76
N ASP A 209 -56.63 -10.85 40.02
CA ASP A 209 -56.97 -12.12 40.70
C ASP A 209 -58.17 -12.01 41.66
N ASP A 210 -58.76 -10.81 41.82
CA ASP A 210 -59.87 -10.56 42.77
C ASP A 210 -61.15 -10.02 42.08
N SER A 211 -61.36 -10.32 40.78
CA SER A 211 -62.57 -10.00 40.00
C SER A 211 -63.16 -11.20 39.27
#